data_AF-A0A1F4DKM2-F1
#
_entry.id   AF-A0A1F4DKM2-F1
#
_cell.length_a   1.000
_cell.length_b   1.000
_cell.length_c   1.000
_cell.angle_alpha   90.00
_cell.angle_beta   90.00
_cell.angle_gamma   90.00
#
_symmetry.space_group_name_H-M   'P 1'
#
loop_
_entity.id
_entity.type
_entity.pdbx_description
1 polymer ?
#
loop_
_entity_poly.entity_id
_entity_poly.type
_entity_poly.pdbx_seq_one_letter_code
_entity_poly.pdbx_strand_id
1 'polypeptide(L)'
;MPAKGHHFLSPLVVVMRIASEFAYAEADEAAGLGHVLEMMRQLEPKNGHHRDSFLAERLAHLDKVKDRAVYVCFGDDPGGNAGYLCTVVIPGEPLIFEYESAAHERAVRPLLRRCAQVFGYEIVNGVAEDPGRNVLLCPEQRQVSSLV
;
A
#
# COMPACT_ATOMS: atom_id res chain seq x y z
N MET A 1 -16.07 19.06 2.84
CA MET A 1 -15.35 18.73 1.60
C MET A 1 -13.87 18.94 1.85
N PRO A 2 -13.01 17.90 1.75
CA PRO A 2 -11.58 18.10 1.95
C PRO A 2 -10.93 18.65 0.67
N ALA A 3 -9.90 19.47 0.87
CA ALA A 3 -9.26 20.30 -0.14
C ALA A 3 -8.50 19.49 -1.21
N LYS A 4 -8.48 20.04 -2.44
CA LYS A 4 -7.69 19.56 -3.57
C LYS A 4 -6.20 19.74 -3.30
N GLY A 5 -5.36 18.80 -3.78
CA GLY A 5 -3.96 19.12 -4.05
C GLY A 5 -3.05 17.97 -4.45
N HIS A 6 -3.12 16.82 -3.77
CA HIS A 6 -2.03 15.84 -3.86
C HIS A 6 -2.56 14.46 -4.23
N HIS A 7 -2.15 14.01 -5.42
CA HIS A 7 -2.52 12.71 -5.97
C HIS A 7 -1.51 11.67 -5.52
N PHE A 8 -1.98 10.58 -4.94
CA PHE A 8 -1.15 9.37 -4.81
C PHE A 8 -0.53 9.05 -6.16
N LEU A 9 0.74 8.63 -6.15
CA LEU A 9 1.43 8.23 -7.35
C LEU A 9 0.65 7.12 -8.07
N SER A 10 0.53 7.23 -9.39
CA SER A 10 -0.04 6.14 -10.19
C SER A 10 0.84 4.89 -10.09
N PRO A 11 0.26 3.68 -10.23
CA PRO A 11 1.02 2.43 -10.21
C PRO A 11 2.25 2.43 -11.11
N LEU A 12 2.13 2.93 -12.34
CA LEU A 12 3.25 3.04 -13.28
C LEU A 12 4.41 3.87 -12.71
N VAL A 13 4.11 5.03 -12.11
CA VAL A 13 5.14 5.91 -11.54
C VAL A 13 5.80 5.26 -10.32
N VAL A 14 5.03 4.54 -9.48
CA VAL A 14 5.57 3.79 -8.35
C VAL A 14 6.54 2.72 -8.83
N VAL A 15 6.12 1.87 -9.79
CA VAL A 15 6.96 0.82 -10.38
C VAL A 15 8.24 1.40 -10.98
N MET A 16 8.12 2.46 -11.79
CA MET A 16 9.29 3.10 -12.42
C MET A 16 10.30 3.62 -11.39
N ARG A 17 9.81 4.29 -10.33
CA ARG A 17 10.68 4.83 -9.29
C ARG A 17 11.37 3.71 -8.49
N ILE A 18 10.65 2.64 -8.20
CA ILE A 18 11.21 1.45 -7.54
C ILE A 18 12.32 0.85 -8.40
N ALA A 19 12.04 0.57 -9.67
CA ALA A 19 13.00 -0.01 -10.60
C ALA A 19 14.24 0.87 -10.83
N SER A 20 14.12 2.19 -10.66
CA SER A 20 15.26 3.11 -10.77
C SER A 20 16.14 3.19 -9.51
N GLU A 21 15.58 2.88 -8.33
CA GLU A 21 16.26 3.05 -7.04
C GLU A 21 16.86 1.74 -6.51
N PHE A 22 16.18 0.61 -6.73
CA PHE A 22 16.50 -0.65 -6.09
C PHE A 22 17.14 -1.62 -7.07
N ALA A 23 18.05 -2.47 -6.57
CA ALA A 23 18.77 -3.43 -7.41
C ALA A 23 17.85 -4.53 -7.98
N TYR A 24 16.76 -4.81 -7.28
CA TYR A 24 15.74 -5.76 -7.67
C TYR A 24 14.34 -5.14 -7.58
N ALA A 25 13.55 -5.33 -8.63
CA ALA A 25 12.16 -4.90 -8.69
C ALA A 25 11.38 -5.83 -9.65
N GLU A 26 10.29 -6.40 -9.16
CA GLU A 26 9.34 -7.16 -9.94
C GLU A 26 7.93 -6.59 -9.76
N ALA A 27 7.16 -6.58 -10.84
CA ALA A 27 5.79 -6.08 -10.86
C ALA A 27 4.88 -7.09 -11.55
N ASP A 28 3.72 -7.34 -10.95
CA ASP A 28 2.73 -8.31 -11.42
C ASP A 28 1.31 -7.72 -11.33
N GLU A 29 0.71 -7.46 -12.49
CA GLU A 29 -0.66 -6.94 -12.63
C GLU A 29 -1.71 -7.99 -12.24
N ALA A 30 -1.47 -9.26 -12.55
CA ALA A 30 -2.41 -10.35 -12.25
C ALA A 30 -2.47 -10.61 -10.74
N ALA A 31 -1.32 -10.60 -10.07
CA ALA A 31 -1.25 -10.65 -8.60
C ALA A 31 -1.90 -9.41 -7.96
N GLY A 32 -1.70 -8.23 -8.54
CA GLY A 32 -2.35 -6.99 -8.11
C GLY A 32 -3.88 -7.08 -8.16
N LEU A 33 -4.44 -7.50 -9.30
CA LEU A 33 -5.87 -7.74 -9.47
C LEU A 33 -6.38 -8.80 -8.47
N GLY A 34 -5.67 -9.93 -8.34
CA GLY A 34 -6.03 -11.00 -7.42
C GLY A 34 -6.15 -10.53 -5.97
N HIS A 35 -5.23 -9.68 -5.52
CA HIS A 35 -5.28 -9.11 -4.18
C HIS A 35 -6.47 -8.16 -3.98
N VAL A 36 -6.79 -7.30 -4.96
CA VAL A 36 -7.95 -6.40 -4.84
C VAL A 36 -9.26 -7.18 -4.82
N LEU A 37 -9.39 -8.24 -5.61
CA LEU A 37 -10.55 -9.12 -5.59
C LEU A 37 -10.70 -9.82 -4.22
N GLU A 38 -9.60 -10.28 -3.63
CA GLU A 38 -9.62 -10.84 -2.28
C GLU A 38 -10.05 -9.82 -1.23
N MET A 39 -9.54 -8.58 -1.29
CA MET A 39 -10.00 -7.50 -0.42
C MET A 39 -11.51 -7.24 -0.55
N MET A 40 -12.03 -7.17 -1.78
CA MET A 40 -13.46 -6.99 -2.02
C MET A 40 -14.28 -8.12 -1.40
N ARG A 41 -13.86 -9.38 -1.60
CA ARG A 41 -14.50 -10.57 -1.03
C ARG A 41 -14.54 -10.54 0.51
N GLN A 42 -13.52 -9.97 1.17
CA GLN A 42 -13.49 -9.83 2.63
C GLN A 42 -14.40 -8.70 3.15
N LEU A 43 -14.68 -7.69 2.32
CA LEU A 43 -15.51 -6.54 2.67
C LEU A 43 -17.00 -6.77 2.39
N GLU A 44 -17.35 -7.58 1.40
CA GLU A 44 -18.73 -7.89 1.01
C GLU A 44 -19.62 -8.40 2.17
N PRO A 45 -19.21 -9.40 2.97
CA PRO A 45 -20.02 -9.90 4.09
C PRO A 45 -20.26 -8.84 5.17
N LYS A 46 -19.28 -7.94 5.38
CA LYS A 46 -19.36 -6.89 6.41
C LYS A 46 -20.36 -5.80 6.03
N ASN A 47 -20.51 -5.54 4.73
CA ASN A 47 -21.47 -4.55 4.23
C ASN A 47 -22.94 -5.02 4.37
N GLY A 48 -23.19 -6.33 4.27
CA GLY A 48 -24.52 -6.93 4.34
C GLY A 48 -25.22 -6.81 5.71
N HIS A 49 -24.46 -6.66 6.80
CA HIS A 49 -25.03 -6.63 8.16
C HIS A 49 -25.43 -5.23 8.65
N HIS A 50 -24.85 -4.16 8.11
CA HIS A 50 -25.08 -2.80 8.63
C HIS A 50 -25.40 -1.72 7.58
N ARG A 51 -25.39 -2.02 6.27
CA ARG A 51 -25.52 -1.01 5.19
C ARG A 51 -24.60 0.20 5.45
N ASP A 52 -23.34 -0.10 5.71
CA ASP A 52 -22.35 0.93 5.98
C ASP A 52 -22.01 1.66 4.66
N SER A 53 -22.39 2.95 4.59
CA SER A 53 -22.12 3.80 3.42
C SER A 53 -20.64 3.87 3.10
N PHE A 54 -19.77 3.81 4.12
CA PHE A 54 -18.33 3.82 3.93
C PHE A 54 -17.83 2.53 3.26
N LEU A 55 -18.33 1.36 3.68
CA LEU A 55 -17.99 0.09 3.04
C LEU A 55 -18.50 0.02 1.60
N ALA A 56 -19.69 0.55 1.33
CA ALA A 56 -20.24 0.62 -0.01
C ALA A 56 -19.39 1.53 -0.93
N GLU A 57 -18.97 2.70 -0.46
CA GLU A 57 -18.06 3.59 -1.19
C GLU A 57 -16.70 2.94 -1.43
N ARG A 58 -16.15 2.22 -0.43
CA ARG A 58 -14.90 1.49 -0.58
C ARG A 58 -14.99 0.40 -1.65
N LEU A 59 -16.05 -0.42 -1.63
CA LEU A 59 -16.27 -1.46 -2.62
C LEU A 59 -16.42 -0.88 -4.04
N ALA A 60 -17.19 0.21 -4.20
CA ALA A 60 -17.34 0.89 -5.47
C ALA A 60 -16.02 1.49 -5.98
N HIS A 61 -15.19 2.03 -5.09
CA HIS A 61 -13.84 2.48 -5.44
C HIS A 61 -12.97 1.33 -5.94
N LEU A 62 -12.89 0.23 -5.17
CA LEU A 62 -12.07 -0.94 -5.52
C LEU A 62 -12.50 -1.55 -6.86
N ASP A 63 -13.81 -1.70 -7.09
CA ASP A 63 -14.33 -2.22 -8.36
C ASP A 63 -13.89 -1.38 -9.56
N LYS A 64 -13.86 -0.05 -9.41
CA LYS A 64 -13.42 0.88 -10.45
C LYS A 64 -11.91 0.83 -10.74
N VAL A 65 -11.09 0.43 -9.77
CA VAL A 65 -9.62 0.54 -9.89
C VAL A 65 -8.89 -0.80 -9.91
N LYS A 66 -9.57 -1.93 -9.65
CA LYS A 66 -8.99 -3.28 -9.54
C LYS A 66 -8.10 -3.67 -10.72
N ASP A 67 -8.50 -3.36 -11.95
CA ASP A 67 -7.77 -3.74 -13.18
C ASP A 67 -6.52 -2.87 -13.43
N ARG A 68 -6.26 -1.91 -12.54
CA ARG A 68 -5.06 -1.05 -12.57
C ARG A 68 -4.18 -1.26 -11.34
N ALA A 69 -4.53 -2.18 -10.45
CA ALA A 69 -3.70 -2.49 -9.30
C ALA A 69 -2.50 -3.32 -9.73
N VAL A 70 -1.34 -3.06 -9.12
CA VAL A 70 -0.08 -3.77 -9.44
C VAL A 70 0.54 -4.23 -8.14
N TYR A 71 0.83 -5.53 -8.03
CA TYR A 71 1.66 -6.05 -6.96
C TYR A 71 3.12 -5.80 -7.30
N VAL A 72 3.90 -5.28 -6.35
CA VAL A 72 5.31 -4.97 -6.56
C VAL A 72 6.12 -5.54 -5.41
N CYS A 73 7.21 -6.23 -5.73
CA CYS A 73 8.23 -6.68 -4.80
C CYS A 73 9.58 -6.09 -5.19
N PHE A 74 10.36 -5.60 -4.23
CA PHE A 74 11.64 -4.96 -4.49
C PHE A 74 12.62 -5.09 -3.32
N GLY A 75 13.90 -4.97 -3.61
CA GLY A 75 14.97 -5.10 -2.62
C GLY A 75 16.35 -4.78 -3.19
N ASP A 76 17.37 -4.86 -2.34
CA ASP A 76 18.76 -4.62 -2.72
C ASP A 76 19.53 -5.92 -3.04
N ASP A 77 19.00 -7.08 -2.64
CA ASP A 77 19.63 -8.38 -2.84
C ASP A 77 18.65 -9.40 -3.45
N PRO A 78 18.74 -9.69 -4.76
CA PRO A 78 17.87 -10.66 -5.43
C PRO A 78 18.07 -12.11 -4.95
N GLY A 79 19.11 -12.41 -4.16
CA GLY A 79 19.36 -13.73 -3.57
C GLY A 79 18.99 -13.83 -2.07
N GLY A 80 18.59 -12.72 -1.45
CA GLY A 80 18.37 -12.63 -0.01
C GLY A 80 16.91 -12.88 0.39
N ASN A 81 16.65 -14.00 1.07
CA ASN A 81 15.30 -14.39 1.53
C ASN A 81 14.62 -13.44 2.54
N ALA A 82 15.27 -12.37 3.01
CA ALA A 82 14.75 -11.50 4.07
C ALA A 82 14.96 -9.99 3.81
N GLY A 83 15.38 -9.61 2.60
CA GLY A 83 15.82 -8.26 2.25
C GLY A 83 14.88 -7.51 1.29
N TYR A 84 13.60 -7.89 1.21
CA TYR A 84 12.65 -7.35 0.24
C TYR A 84 11.40 -6.72 0.89
N LEU A 85 10.77 -5.81 0.17
CA LEU A 85 9.45 -5.28 0.50
C LEU A 85 8.49 -5.61 -0.63
N CYS A 86 7.28 -5.99 -0.26
CA CYS A 86 6.19 -6.17 -1.22
C CYS A 86 4.97 -5.35 -0.82
N THR A 87 4.23 -4.87 -1.81
CA THR A 87 2.99 -4.12 -1.60
C THR A 87 2.11 -4.17 -2.85
N VAL A 88 0.82 -3.91 -2.69
CA VAL A 88 -0.10 -3.68 -3.81
C VAL A 88 -0.30 -2.18 -3.97
N VAL A 89 0.02 -1.68 -5.16
CA VAL A 89 -0.21 -0.29 -5.53
C VAL A 89 -1.60 -0.17 -6.13
N ILE A 90 -2.54 0.39 -5.36
CA ILE A 90 -3.91 0.64 -5.81
C ILE A 90 -4.04 2.14 -6.16
N PRO A 91 -4.59 2.50 -7.34
CA PRO A 91 -4.73 3.90 -7.72
C PRO A 91 -5.56 4.72 -6.71
N GLY A 92 -4.95 5.77 -6.15
CA GLY A 92 -5.63 6.66 -5.21
C GLY A 92 -5.61 6.19 -3.76
N GLU A 93 -4.79 5.19 -3.45
CA GLU A 93 -4.65 4.61 -2.11
C GLU A 93 -3.23 4.79 -1.56
N PRO A 94 -3.06 4.76 -0.23
CA PRO A 94 -1.75 4.70 0.40
C PRO A 94 -1.06 3.36 0.13
N LEU A 95 0.28 3.35 0.25
CA LEU A 95 1.05 2.10 0.16
C LEU A 95 1.09 1.46 1.54
N ILE A 96 0.69 0.20 1.61
CA ILE A 96 0.66 -0.58 2.85
C ILE A 96 1.69 -1.70 2.73
N PHE A 97 2.62 -1.77 3.67
CA PHE A 97 3.64 -2.81 3.73
C PHE A 97 3.33 -3.76 4.88
N GLU A 98 3.24 -5.04 4.54
CA GLU A 98 3.08 -6.14 5.48
C GLU A 98 4.42 -6.83 5.71
N TYR A 99 4.66 -7.27 6.94
CA TYR A 99 5.89 -7.98 7.31
C TYR A 99 5.57 -9.40 7.74
N GLU A 100 6.35 -10.35 7.23
CA GLU A 100 6.27 -11.76 7.64
C GLU A 100 6.63 -11.99 9.12
N SER A 101 7.44 -11.11 9.72
CA SER A 101 7.82 -11.18 11.12
C SER A 101 8.41 -9.86 11.62
N ALA A 102 8.52 -9.69 12.94
CA ALA A 102 9.26 -8.57 13.54
C ALA A 102 10.77 -8.59 13.22
N ALA A 103 11.33 -9.74 12.84
CA ALA A 103 12.70 -9.82 12.33
C ALA A 103 12.77 -9.25 10.92
N HIS A 104 11.81 -9.61 10.07
CA HIS A 104 11.69 -9.07 8.71
C HIS A 104 11.50 -7.55 8.74
N GLU A 105 10.57 -7.03 9.55
CA GLU A 105 10.35 -5.59 9.71
C GLU A 105 11.65 -4.83 10.05
N ARG A 106 12.42 -5.35 11.02
CA ARG A 106 13.69 -4.73 11.43
C ARG A 106 14.72 -4.75 10.30
N ALA A 107 14.80 -5.87 9.57
CA ALA A 107 15.74 -6.04 8.46
C ALA A 107 15.46 -5.08 7.30
N VAL A 108 14.18 -4.87 6.95
CA VAL A 108 13.79 -4.06 5.78
C VAL A 108 13.52 -2.59 6.11
N ARG A 109 13.67 -2.18 7.37
CA ARG A 109 13.48 -0.79 7.80
C ARG A 109 14.35 0.23 7.03
N PRO A 110 15.63 -0.05 6.70
CA PRO A 110 16.41 0.83 5.83
C PRO A 110 15.81 0.96 4.42
N LEU A 111 15.34 -0.16 3.85
CA LEU A 111 14.70 -0.20 2.53
C LEU A 111 13.40 0.62 2.51
N LEU A 112 12.57 0.48 3.56
CA LEU A 112 11.34 1.25 3.72
C LEU A 112 11.60 2.76 3.78
N ARG A 113 12.66 3.19 4.49
CA ARG A 113 13.03 4.62 4.58
C ARG A 113 13.47 5.19 3.23
N ARG A 114 14.27 4.44 2.47
CA ARG A 114 14.66 4.84 1.10
C ARG A 114 13.43 4.93 0.19
N CYS A 115 12.55 3.94 0.25
CA CYS A 115 11.28 3.91 -0.47
C CYS A 115 10.43 5.16 -0.18
N ALA A 116 10.26 5.51 1.10
CA ALA A 116 9.54 6.71 1.51
C ALA A 116 10.18 7.99 0.94
N GLN A 117 11.52 8.10 0.96
CA GLN A 117 12.24 9.24 0.38
C GLN A 117 12.04 9.36 -1.14
N VAL A 118 12.11 8.25 -1.87
CA VAL A 118 11.92 8.20 -3.33
C VAL A 118 10.51 8.65 -3.74
N PHE A 119 9.50 8.36 -2.91
CA PHE A 119 8.13 8.79 -3.17
C PHE A 119 7.81 10.16 -2.60
N GLY A 120 8.64 10.69 -1.70
CA GLY A 120 8.33 11.88 -0.91
C GLY A 120 7.18 11.63 0.08
N TYR A 121 7.06 10.39 0.57
CA TYR A 121 6.03 9.96 1.51
C TYR A 121 6.58 9.91 2.94
N GLU A 122 5.69 9.98 3.92
CA GLU A 122 5.99 9.77 5.33
C GLU A 122 5.66 8.32 5.72
N ILE A 123 6.50 7.74 6.59
CA ILE A 123 6.20 6.47 7.23
C ILE A 123 5.32 6.76 8.45
N VAL A 124 4.12 6.18 8.47
CA VAL A 124 3.21 6.21 9.60
C VAL A 124 3.05 4.78 10.11
N ASN A 125 3.32 4.59 11.40
CA ASN A 125 3.04 3.31 12.06
C ASN A 125 1.51 3.14 12.16
N GLY A 126 0.98 2.00 11.73
CA GLY A 126 -0.45 1.70 11.88
C GLY A 126 -0.93 1.88 13.32
N VAL A 127 -2.13 2.44 13.48
CA VAL A 127 -2.78 2.65 14.78
C VAL A 127 -3.12 1.29 15.42
N ALA A 128 -3.26 1.29 16.75
CA ALA A 128 -3.23 0.17 17.71
C ALA A 128 -4.06 -1.11 17.44
N GLU A 129 -4.86 -1.20 16.37
CA GLU A 129 -5.68 -2.37 16.06
C GLU A 129 -4.97 -3.45 15.21
N ASP A 130 -3.82 -3.12 14.58
CA ASP A 130 -3.00 -4.12 13.86
C ASP A 130 -1.49 -3.81 14.00
N PRO A 131 -0.87 -4.17 15.14
CA PRO A 131 0.55 -3.95 15.38
C PRO A 131 1.39 -4.83 14.44
N GLY A 132 1.89 -4.25 13.36
CA GLY A 132 2.71 -4.94 12.36
C GLY A 132 2.63 -4.38 10.94
N ARG A 133 1.90 -3.29 10.71
CA ARG A 133 1.77 -2.65 9.39
C ARG A 133 2.36 -1.25 9.39
N ASN A 134 3.23 -0.98 8.42
CA ASN A 134 3.69 0.37 8.13
C ASN A 134 2.97 0.89 6.88
N VAL A 135 2.46 2.12 6.99
CA VAL A 135 1.74 2.78 5.91
C VAL A 135 2.58 3.95 5.43
N LEU A 136 2.83 4.03 4.12
CA LEU A 136 3.40 5.23 3.53
C LEU A 136 2.26 6.15 3.09
N LEU A 137 2.18 7.31 3.74
CA LEU A 137 1.21 8.36 3.44
C LEU A 137 1.89 9.52 2.75
N CYS A 138 1.14 10.25 1.93
CA CYS A 138 1.57 11.59 1.53
C CYS A 138 1.62 12.49 2.78
N PRO A 139 2.64 13.37 2.93
CA PRO A 139 2.87 14.17 4.14
C PRO A 139 1.66 14.97 4.64
N GLU A 140 0.76 15.38 3.75
CA GLU A 140 -0.39 16.23 4.06
C GLU A 140 -1.65 15.45 4.50
N GLN A 141 -1.62 14.11 4.50
CA GLN A 141 -2.77 13.29 4.94
C GLN A 141 -2.82 13.04 6.45
N ARG A 142 -1.83 13.51 7.21
CA ARG A 142 -1.75 13.34 8.68
C ARG A 142 -2.92 14.00 9.44
N GLN A 143 -3.58 15.01 8.87
CA GLN A 143 -4.67 15.74 9.54
C GLN A 143 -6.02 14.99 9.57
N VAL A 144 -6.17 13.89 8.82
CA VAL A 144 -7.46 13.17 8.75
C VAL A 144 -7.53 12.03 9.78
N SER A 145 -6.38 11.49 10.22
CA SER A 145 -6.31 10.33 11.13
C SER A 145 -6.43 10.68 12.63
N SER A 146 -6.79 11.92 13.00
CA SER A 146 -7.02 12.33 14.40
C SER A 146 -8.49 12.33 14.84
N LEU A 147 -9.40 11.79 14.01
CA LEU A 147 -10.83 11.69 14.29
C LEU A 147 -11.33 10.28 13.98
N VAL A 148 -10.89 9.30 14.77
CA VAL A 148 -11.64 8.08 15.09
C VAL A 148 -11.35 7.71 16.54
#